data_AF-A0A6L8G5Z0-F1
#
_entry.id   AF-A0A6L8G5Z0-F1
#
_cell.length_a   1.000
_cell.length_b   1.000
_cell.length_c   1.000
_cell.angle_alpha   90.00
_cell.angle_beta   90.00
_cell.angle_gamma   90.00
#
_symmetry.space_group_name_H-M   'P 1'
#
loop_
_entity.id
_entity.type
_entity.pdbx_description
1 polymer ?
#
loop_
_entity_poly.entity_id
_entity_poly.type
_entity_poly.pdbx_seq_one_letter_code
_entity_poly.pdbx_strand_id
1 'polypeptide(L)'
;MRLWMEELEQGEKGVHKAISVLTYAIAYRHHLIAEAGSEAPARLLPVIKSNMNPLSREWLTPVVLHGIASDSFRHAMERMYRLCADFDAWLENNAWLAGGTHSLADIAFVPYLIRLELLWVDGLWTDRPHVADWYARLNARASTAEVWDWYHADYVGTLRERGAAHRDETAAMIADLRNAACPSGPDGCGPLGVRAGTR
;
A
#
# COMPACT_ATOMS: atom_id res chain seq x y z
N MET A 1 -19.80 1.41 6.66
CA MET A 1 -19.11 0.19 6.17
C MET A 1 -19.07 0.08 4.65
N ARG A 2 -20.17 0.28 3.91
CA ARG A 2 -20.19 0.12 2.43
C ARG A 2 -19.09 0.91 1.70
N LEU A 3 -18.85 2.16 2.09
CA LEU A 3 -17.85 3.03 1.47
C LEU A 3 -16.45 2.41 1.40
N TRP A 4 -15.94 1.84 2.50
CA TRP A 4 -14.59 1.30 2.55
C TRP A 4 -14.46 -0.08 1.91
N MET A 5 -15.50 -0.90 2.00
CA MET A 5 -15.49 -2.22 1.37
C MET A 5 -15.43 -2.11 -0.16
N GLU A 6 -16.02 -1.05 -0.74
CA GLU A 6 -15.88 -0.75 -2.17
C GLU A 6 -14.40 -0.58 -2.59
N GLU A 7 -13.54 -0.06 -1.71
CA GLU A 7 -12.10 0.08 -2.01
C GLU A 7 -11.36 -1.25 -2.05
N LEU A 8 -11.91 -2.30 -1.43
CA LEU A 8 -11.40 -3.67 -1.53
C LEU A 8 -11.98 -4.39 -2.75
N GLU A 9 -13.24 -4.12 -3.08
CA GLU A 9 -14.01 -4.81 -4.12
C GLU A 9 -13.75 -4.28 -5.55
N GLN A 10 -13.13 -3.11 -5.69
CA GLN A 10 -12.88 -2.41 -6.96
C GLN A 10 -11.93 -3.12 -7.95
N GLY A 11 -11.63 -4.41 -7.77
CA GLY A 11 -10.85 -5.23 -8.68
C GLY A 11 -9.53 -4.56 -9.09
N GLU A 12 -9.44 -4.11 -10.34
CA GLU A 12 -8.25 -3.46 -10.89
C GLU A 12 -7.87 -2.11 -10.26
N LYS A 13 -8.82 -1.43 -9.61
CA LYS A 13 -8.57 -0.15 -8.90
C LYS A 13 -8.50 -0.33 -7.38
N GLY A 14 -8.71 -1.56 -6.91
CA GLY A 14 -8.77 -1.90 -5.50
C GLY A 14 -7.41 -1.84 -4.81
N VAL A 15 -7.45 -1.64 -3.50
CA VAL A 15 -6.27 -1.54 -2.62
C VAL A 15 -5.42 -2.82 -2.67
N HIS A 16 -6.04 -3.98 -2.86
CA HIS A 16 -5.33 -5.26 -2.96
C HIS A 16 -4.39 -5.33 -4.17
N LYS A 17 -4.79 -4.80 -5.33
CA LYS A 17 -3.92 -4.75 -6.51
C LYS A 17 -2.77 -3.76 -6.30
N ALA A 18 -3.06 -2.57 -5.75
CA ALA A 18 -2.04 -1.56 -5.45
C ALA A 18 -0.96 -2.12 -4.50
N ILE A 19 -1.35 -2.73 -3.37
CA ILE A 19 -0.37 -3.29 -2.43
C ILE A 19 0.43 -4.44 -3.05
N SER A 20 -0.20 -5.24 -3.93
CA SER A 20 0.48 -6.32 -4.66
C SER A 20 1.55 -5.77 -5.58
N VAL A 21 1.26 -4.69 -6.32
CA VAL A 21 2.25 -4.00 -7.15
C VAL A 21 3.42 -3.51 -6.30
N LEU A 22 3.16 -2.82 -5.17
CA LEU A 22 4.25 -2.32 -4.30
C LEU A 22 5.12 -3.46 -3.77
N THR A 23 4.48 -4.54 -3.31
CA THR A 23 5.18 -5.72 -2.77
C THR A 23 6.04 -6.41 -3.83
N TYR A 24 5.52 -6.57 -5.05
CA TYR A 24 6.26 -7.18 -6.15
C TYR A 24 7.42 -6.31 -6.63
N ALA A 25 7.17 -5.00 -6.77
CA ALA A 25 8.16 -4.05 -7.24
C ALA A 25 9.36 -3.93 -6.29
N ILE A 26 9.10 -3.85 -4.98
CA ILE A 26 10.12 -3.60 -3.96
C ILE A 26 10.79 -4.90 -3.55
N ALA A 27 10.02 -5.96 -3.27
CA ALA A 27 10.56 -7.14 -2.60
C ALA A 27 10.53 -8.40 -3.48
N TYR A 28 9.34 -8.84 -3.91
CA TYR A 28 9.19 -10.19 -4.46
C TYR A 28 9.90 -10.40 -5.80
N ARG A 29 10.08 -9.35 -6.62
CA ARG A 29 10.84 -9.46 -7.88
C ARG A 29 12.26 -9.96 -7.66
N HIS A 30 12.90 -9.66 -6.52
CA HIS A 30 14.27 -10.09 -6.26
C HIS A 30 14.38 -11.60 -6.07
N HIS A 31 13.33 -12.25 -5.57
CA HIS A 31 13.26 -13.72 -5.53
C HIS A 31 13.21 -14.32 -6.93
N LEU A 32 12.36 -13.76 -7.81
CA LEU A 32 12.24 -14.20 -9.20
C LEU A 32 13.54 -13.95 -10.00
N ILE A 33 14.20 -12.83 -9.77
CA ILE A 33 15.50 -12.50 -10.37
C ILE A 33 16.59 -13.48 -9.91
N ALA A 34 16.62 -13.81 -8.61
CA ALA A 34 17.56 -14.77 -8.06
C ALA A 34 17.38 -16.17 -8.66
N GLU A 35 16.13 -16.64 -8.80
CA GLU A 35 15.82 -17.91 -9.45
C GLU A 35 16.18 -17.90 -10.94
N ALA A 36 15.91 -16.79 -11.65
CA ALA A 36 16.29 -16.62 -13.05
C ALA A 36 17.81 -16.48 -13.27
N GLY A 37 18.56 -16.13 -12.23
CA GLY A 37 19.98 -15.78 -12.28
C GLY A 37 20.29 -14.52 -13.10
N SER A 38 19.27 -13.74 -13.48
CA SER A 38 19.40 -12.56 -14.34
C SER A 38 18.13 -11.71 -14.34
N GLU A 39 18.30 -10.39 -14.46
CA GLU A 39 17.20 -9.45 -14.71
C GLU A 39 16.79 -9.40 -16.18
N ALA A 40 17.55 -10.03 -17.09
CA ALA A 40 17.24 -10.02 -18.50
C ALA A 40 15.87 -10.66 -18.77
N PRO A 41 14.97 -10.00 -19.54
CA PRO A 41 13.61 -10.52 -19.80
C PRO A 41 13.59 -11.96 -20.34
N ALA A 42 14.57 -12.33 -21.17
CA ALA A 42 14.70 -13.68 -21.71
C ALA A 42 14.88 -14.77 -20.64
N ARG A 43 15.45 -14.44 -19.47
CA ARG A 43 15.62 -15.34 -18.33
C ARG A 43 14.47 -15.23 -17.32
N LEU A 44 13.94 -14.02 -17.15
CA LEU A 44 12.94 -13.74 -16.12
C LEU A 44 11.51 -14.14 -16.52
N LEU A 45 11.14 -13.99 -17.79
CA LEU A 45 9.80 -14.33 -18.28
C LEU A 45 9.39 -15.80 -18.06
N PRO A 46 10.26 -16.81 -18.28
CA PRO A 46 9.95 -18.19 -17.93
C PRO A 46 9.68 -18.41 -16.44
N VAL A 47 10.46 -17.78 -15.55
CA VAL A 47 10.31 -17.88 -14.09
C VAL A 47 9.03 -17.20 -13.61
N ILE A 48 8.69 -16.04 -14.19
CA ILE A 48 7.38 -15.38 -13.99
C ILE A 48 6.24 -16.32 -14.38
N LYS A 49 6.38 -17.01 -15.52
CA LYS A 49 5.36 -17.94 -16.03
C LYS A 49 5.18 -19.18 -15.15
N SER A 50 6.23 -19.69 -14.51
CA SER A 50 6.13 -20.86 -13.62
C SER A 50 5.62 -20.49 -12.23
N ASN A 51 6.05 -19.37 -11.67
CA ASN A 51 5.84 -19.06 -10.24
C ASN A 51 4.61 -18.19 -9.94
N MET A 52 4.13 -17.39 -10.89
CA MET A 52 3.06 -16.41 -10.62
C MET A 52 1.67 -16.91 -11.00
N ASN A 53 0.67 -16.59 -10.16
CA ASN A 53 -0.74 -16.86 -10.43
C ASN A 53 -1.16 -16.31 -11.80
N PRO A 54 -1.76 -17.10 -12.70
CA PRO A 54 -2.20 -16.64 -14.01
C PRO A 54 -3.08 -15.38 -13.98
N LEU A 55 -3.93 -15.23 -12.97
CA LEU A 55 -4.83 -14.07 -12.82
C LEU A 55 -4.10 -12.76 -12.49
N SER A 56 -2.93 -12.85 -11.85
CA SER A 56 -2.13 -11.68 -11.50
C SER A 56 -0.95 -11.43 -12.44
N ARG A 57 -0.56 -12.46 -13.20
CA ARG A 57 0.67 -12.46 -14.00
C ARG A 57 0.70 -11.35 -15.04
N GLU A 58 -0.40 -11.13 -15.76
CA GLU A 58 -0.44 -10.16 -16.86
C GLU A 58 -0.04 -8.76 -16.38
N TRP A 59 -0.66 -8.27 -15.31
CA TRP A 59 -0.41 -6.92 -14.79
C TRP A 59 0.80 -6.83 -13.85
N LEU A 60 1.29 -7.94 -13.29
CA LEU A 60 2.51 -7.95 -12.49
C LEU A 60 3.78 -8.18 -13.31
N THR A 61 3.70 -8.75 -14.51
CA THR A 61 4.88 -8.94 -15.36
C THR A 61 5.67 -7.65 -15.58
N PRO A 62 5.07 -6.52 -16.00
CA PRO A 62 5.84 -5.27 -16.14
C PRO A 62 6.42 -4.78 -14.81
N VAL A 63 5.75 -5.05 -13.68
CA VAL A 63 6.24 -4.72 -12.33
C VAL A 63 7.49 -5.55 -11.99
N VAL A 64 7.52 -6.83 -12.33
CA VAL A 64 8.69 -7.67 -12.10
C VAL A 64 9.86 -7.27 -13.01
N LEU A 65 9.58 -6.90 -14.26
CA LEU A 65 10.59 -6.48 -15.23
C LEU A 65 11.22 -5.12 -14.88
N HIS A 66 10.43 -4.16 -14.37
CA HIS A 66 10.89 -2.78 -14.19
C HIS A 66 10.94 -2.33 -12.72
N GLY A 67 10.38 -3.09 -11.79
CA GLY A 67 10.34 -2.77 -10.37
C GLY A 67 9.70 -1.42 -10.07
N ILE A 68 10.38 -0.64 -9.23
CA ILE A 68 9.95 0.71 -8.83
C ILE A 68 9.90 1.70 -10.00
N ALA A 69 10.57 1.40 -11.12
CA ALA A 69 10.53 2.22 -12.33
C ALA A 69 9.29 1.93 -13.21
N SER A 70 8.44 0.95 -12.85
CA SER A 70 7.21 0.67 -13.59
C SER A 70 6.15 1.75 -13.38
N ASP A 71 5.37 2.06 -14.43
CA ASP A 71 4.22 2.97 -14.31
C ASP A 71 3.18 2.44 -13.31
N SER A 72 3.01 1.11 -13.25
CA SER A 72 2.14 0.46 -12.26
C SER A 72 2.56 0.79 -10.83
N PHE A 73 3.86 0.86 -10.54
CA PHE A 73 4.35 1.22 -9.20
C PHE A 73 3.97 2.66 -8.84
N ARG A 74 4.17 3.60 -9.76
CA ARG A 74 3.73 5.00 -9.57
C ARG A 74 2.24 5.08 -9.28
N HIS A 75 1.41 4.43 -10.10
CA HIS A 75 -0.05 4.43 -9.89
C HIS A 75 -0.47 3.76 -8.58
N ALA A 76 0.25 2.72 -8.14
CA ALA A 76 0.02 2.11 -6.84
C ALA A 76 0.34 3.06 -5.69
N MET A 77 1.46 3.80 -5.76
CA MET A 77 1.80 4.85 -4.78
C MET A 77 0.72 5.93 -4.73
N GLU A 78 0.27 6.43 -5.87
CA GLU A 78 -0.83 7.41 -5.97
C GLU A 78 -2.15 6.90 -5.37
N ARG A 79 -2.47 5.62 -5.60
CA ARG A 79 -3.68 5.00 -5.06
C ARG A 79 -3.63 4.88 -3.54
N MET A 80 -2.50 4.44 -2.98
CA MET A 80 -2.31 4.31 -1.54
C MET A 80 -2.22 5.67 -0.85
N TYR A 81 -1.59 6.67 -1.48
CA TYR A 81 -1.56 8.05 -0.99
C TYR A 81 -2.97 8.63 -0.83
N ARG A 82 -3.83 8.45 -1.84
CA ARG A 82 -5.24 8.88 -1.78
C ARG A 82 -6.02 8.13 -0.72
N LEU A 83 -5.85 6.80 -0.61
CA LEU A 83 -6.48 6.02 0.45
C LEU A 83 -6.16 6.58 1.84
N CYS A 84 -4.88 6.87 2.09
CA CYS A 84 -4.44 7.40 3.37
C CYS A 84 -5.03 8.80 3.63
N ALA A 85 -5.13 9.66 2.60
CA ALA A 85 -5.78 10.96 2.74
C ALA A 85 -7.28 10.83 3.05
N ASP A 86 -7.99 9.94 2.37
CA ASP A 86 -9.41 9.67 2.60
C ASP A 86 -9.66 9.10 4.01
N PHE A 87 -8.76 8.24 4.48
CA PHE A 87 -8.81 7.71 5.84
C PHE A 87 -8.59 8.81 6.88
N ASP A 88 -7.60 9.68 6.67
CA ASP A 88 -7.30 10.76 7.63
C ASP A 88 -8.49 11.71 7.78
N ALA A 89 -9.07 12.14 6.66
CA ALA A 89 -10.26 13.01 6.65
C ALA A 89 -11.47 12.34 7.31
N TRP A 90 -11.66 11.03 7.13
CA TRP A 90 -12.74 10.30 7.80
C TRP A 90 -12.51 10.18 9.30
N LEU A 91 -11.28 9.80 9.68
CA LEU A 91 -10.90 9.52 11.07
C LEU A 91 -10.74 10.80 11.91
N GLU A 92 -10.66 11.97 11.28
CA GLU A 92 -10.81 13.26 11.98
C GLU A 92 -12.10 13.32 12.81
N ASN A 93 -13.20 12.78 12.26
CA ASN A 93 -14.52 12.85 12.87
C ASN A 93 -15.04 11.49 13.38
N ASN A 94 -14.28 10.41 13.21
CA ASN A 94 -14.69 9.06 13.55
C ASN A 94 -13.56 8.30 14.24
N ALA A 95 -13.87 7.59 15.32
CA ALA A 95 -12.86 6.80 16.02
C ALA A 95 -12.32 5.62 15.19
N TRP A 96 -13.14 5.06 14.28
CA TRP A 96 -12.85 3.86 13.49
C TRP A 96 -13.43 3.98 12.08
N LEU A 97 -13.03 3.10 11.16
CA LEU A 97 -13.49 3.15 9.76
C LEU A 97 -15.01 2.93 9.63
N ALA A 98 -15.65 2.23 10.57
CA ALA A 98 -17.11 2.08 10.61
C ALA A 98 -17.82 3.10 11.51
N GLY A 99 -17.12 4.12 12.05
CA GLY A 99 -17.69 5.14 12.93
C GLY A 99 -17.14 5.05 14.36
N GLY A 100 -18.03 4.90 15.35
CA GLY A 100 -17.65 4.97 16.76
C GLY A 100 -16.96 3.72 17.34
N THR A 101 -17.01 2.57 16.67
CA THR A 101 -16.54 1.29 17.23
C THR A 101 -15.67 0.50 16.26
N HIS A 102 -14.64 -0.17 16.78
CA HIS A 102 -13.78 -1.09 16.05
C HIS A 102 -14.60 -2.19 15.37
N SER A 103 -14.29 -2.48 14.11
CA SER A 103 -15.14 -3.29 13.23
C SER A 103 -14.33 -4.12 12.23
N LEU A 104 -15.04 -4.93 11.44
CA LEU A 104 -14.45 -5.66 10.32
C LEU A 104 -13.82 -4.74 9.28
N ALA A 105 -14.26 -3.48 9.16
CA ALA A 105 -13.60 -2.53 8.26
C ALA A 105 -12.15 -2.29 8.70
N ASP A 106 -11.92 -2.05 9.99
CA ASP A 106 -10.58 -1.81 10.52
C ASP A 106 -9.67 -3.04 10.37
N ILE A 107 -10.22 -4.22 10.69
CA ILE A 107 -9.54 -5.51 10.54
C ILE A 107 -9.19 -5.78 9.07
N ALA A 108 -10.07 -5.45 8.13
CA ALA A 108 -9.83 -5.67 6.70
C ALA A 108 -8.71 -4.78 6.15
N PHE A 109 -8.52 -3.58 6.72
CA PHE A 109 -7.53 -2.62 6.23
C PHE A 109 -6.16 -2.67 6.91
N VAL A 110 -6.08 -3.13 8.16
CA VAL A 110 -4.81 -3.19 8.90
C VAL A 110 -3.67 -3.91 8.17
N PRO A 111 -3.88 -5.02 7.41
CA PRO A 111 -2.78 -5.71 6.73
C PRO A 111 -2.13 -4.87 5.62
N TYR A 112 -2.87 -3.92 5.04
CA TYR A 112 -2.33 -3.04 4.01
C TYR A 112 -1.38 -2.01 4.61
N LEU A 113 -1.72 -1.39 5.75
CA LEU A 113 -0.81 -0.46 6.42
C LEU A 113 0.40 -1.17 7.01
N ILE A 114 0.22 -2.35 7.62
CA ILE A 114 1.34 -3.20 8.04
C ILE A 114 2.29 -3.44 6.86
N ARG A 115 1.75 -3.78 5.68
CA ARG A 115 2.58 -4.02 4.50
C ARG A 115 3.34 -2.77 4.06
N LEU A 116 2.70 -1.60 4.09
CA LEU A 116 3.36 -0.36 3.74
C LEU A 116 4.49 -0.01 4.74
N GLU A 117 4.31 -0.27 6.05
CA GLU A 117 5.36 -0.11 7.07
C GLU A 117 6.53 -1.06 6.78
N LEU A 118 6.25 -2.34 6.55
CA LEU A 118 7.29 -3.32 6.24
C LEU A 118 8.07 -3.00 4.96
N LEU A 119 7.46 -2.29 4.01
CA LEU A 119 8.07 -1.88 2.75
C LEU A 119 8.74 -0.51 2.81
N TRP A 120 8.82 0.15 3.97
CA TRP A 120 9.38 1.50 4.13
C TRP A 120 8.68 2.56 3.25
N VAL A 121 7.36 2.44 3.11
CA VAL A 121 6.49 3.40 2.41
C VAL A 121 5.43 3.99 3.34
N ASP A 122 5.66 3.92 4.64
CA ASP A 122 4.82 4.49 5.70
C ASP A 122 4.75 6.02 5.70
N GLY A 123 5.72 6.66 5.03
CA GLY A 123 5.65 8.09 4.70
C GLY A 123 4.35 8.51 4.00
N LEU A 124 3.58 7.56 3.43
CA LEU A 124 2.25 7.81 2.87
C LEU A 124 1.19 8.20 3.92
N TRP A 125 1.41 7.99 5.22
CA TRP A 125 0.51 8.47 6.28
C TRP A 125 1.21 9.06 7.51
N THR A 126 2.54 9.14 7.55
CA THR A 126 3.26 9.68 8.72
C THR A 126 2.89 11.15 9.06
N ASP A 127 2.42 11.91 8.07
CA ASP A 127 1.94 13.30 8.20
C ASP A 127 0.41 13.40 8.41
N ARG A 128 -0.26 12.26 8.54
CA ARG A 128 -1.72 12.13 8.67
C ARG A 128 -2.05 11.66 10.09
N PRO A 129 -2.29 12.59 11.03
CA PRO A 129 -2.31 12.28 12.45
C PRO A 129 -3.45 11.33 12.84
N HIS A 130 -4.60 11.40 12.16
CA HIS A 130 -5.75 10.55 12.48
C HIS A 130 -5.54 9.11 11.99
N VAL A 131 -4.90 8.93 10.83
CA VAL A 131 -4.47 7.60 10.37
C VAL A 131 -3.40 7.02 11.29
N ALA A 132 -2.41 7.83 11.68
CA ALA A 132 -1.34 7.40 12.58
C ALA A 132 -1.88 6.95 13.94
N ASP A 133 -2.81 7.72 14.53
CA ASP A 133 -3.49 7.35 15.78
C ASP A 133 -4.33 6.07 15.62
N TRP A 134 -5.14 5.99 14.57
CA TRP A 134 -5.94 4.78 14.28
C TRP A 134 -5.07 3.53 14.13
N TYR A 135 -3.97 3.65 13.40
CA TYR A 135 -3.03 2.55 13.19
C TYR A 135 -2.34 2.14 14.50
N ALA A 136 -1.91 3.11 15.32
CA ALA A 136 -1.35 2.84 16.65
C ALA A 136 -2.34 2.12 17.57
N ARG A 137 -3.61 2.56 17.59
CA ARG A 137 -4.68 1.89 18.35
C ARG A 137 -4.96 0.47 17.87
N LEU A 138 -4.82 0.19 16.57
CA LEU A 138 -4.94 -1.17 16.03
C LEU A 138 -3.76 -2.05 16.44
N ASN A 139 -2.53 -1.55 16.33
CA ASN A 139 -1.32 -2.29 16.69
C ASN A 139 -1.22 -2.58 18.19
N ALA A 140 -1.81 -1.74 19.05
CA ALA A 140 -1.85 -1.96 20.49
C ALA A 140 -2.81 -3.10 20.94
N ARG A 141 -3.62 -3.65 20.03
CA ARG A 141 -4.57 -4.73 20.36
C ARG A 141 -3.85 -6.07 20.45
N ALA A 142 -4.20 -6.88 21.44
CA ALA A 142 -3.66 -8.23 21.62
C ALA A 142 -3.81 -9.11 20.36
N SER A 143 -4.96 -9.01 19.68
CA SER A 143 -5.21 -9.73 18.42
C SER A 143 -4.20 -9.38 17.31
N THR A 144 -3.71 -8.13 17.29
CA THR A 144 -2.73 -7.70 16.29
C THR A 144 -1.33 -8.18 16.67
N ALA A 145 -1.01 -8.24 17.97
CA ALA A 145 0.22 -8.86 18.45
C ALA A 145 0.31 -10.34 18.02
N GLU A 146 -0.79 -11.09 18.18
CA GLU A 146 -0.84 -12.50 17.75
C GLU A 146 -0.58 -12.65 16.25
N VAL A 147 -1.10 -11.75 15.40
CA VAL A 147 -0.86 -11.79 13.95
C VAL A 147 0.63 -11.73 13.60
N TRP A 148 1.44 -11.00 14.38
CA TRP A 148 2.89 -10.97 14.18
C TRP A 148 3.55 -12.33 14.39
N ASP A 149 3.01 -13.17 15.26
CA ASP A 149 3.51 -14.54 15.48
C ASP A 149 3.25 -15.46 14.27
N TRP A 150 2.24 -15.14 13.45
CA TRP A 150 1.95 -15.88 12.21
C TRP A 150 2.85 -15.47 11.04
N TYR A 151 3.53 -14.33 11.11
CA TYR A 151 4.44 -13.91 10.06
C TYR A 151 5.75 -14.68 10.13
N HIS A 152 6.13 -15.33 9.02
CA HIS A 152 7.46 -15.92 8.89
C HIS A 152 8.53 -14.83 8.96
N ALA A 153 9.47 -14.97 9.91
CA ALA A 153 10.53 -13.99 10.15
C ALA A 153 11.34 -13.67 8.89
N ASP A 154 11.64 -14.68 8.07
CA ASP A 154 12.39 -14.51 6.81
C ASP A 154 11.61 -13.65 5.79
N TYR A 155 10.28 -13.82 5.73
CA TYR A 155 9.43 -13.03 4.86
C TYR A 155 9.40 -11.56 5.31
N VAL A 156 9.22 -11.31 6.61
CA VAL A 156 9.26 -9.95 7.18
C VAL A 156 10.63 -9.31 6.99
N GLY A 157 11.70 -10.07 7.23
CA GLY A 157 13.08 -9.63 7.02
C GLY A 157 13.32 -9.20 5.57
N THR A 158 12.87 -10.02 4.60
CA THR A 158 12.98 -9.71 3.17
C THR A 158 12.23 -8.41 2.81
N LEU A 159 10.99 -8.24 3.29
CA LEU A 159 10.23 -7.02 3.03
C LEU A 159 10.95 -5.78 3.56
N ARG A 160 11.44 -5.84 4.80
CA ARG A 160 12.14 -4.73 5.46
C ARG A 160 13.47 -4.40 4.81
N GLU A 161 14.29 -5.42 4.50
CA GLU A 161 15.59 -5.24 3.85
C GLU A 161 15.42 -4.58 2.48
N ARG A 162 14.50 -5.10 1.66
CA ARG A 162 14.26 -4.59 0.31
C ARG A 162 13.56 -3.23 0.31
N GLY A 163 12.65 -2.99 1.26
CA GLY A 163 12.06 -1.67 1.49
C GLY A 163 13.13 -0.63 1.86
N ALA A 164 14.00 -0.95 2.81
CA ALA A 164 15.08 -0.06 3.24
C ALA A 164 16.05 0.30 2.11
N ALA A 165 16.23 -0.61 1.13
CA ALA A 165 17.08 -0.39 -0.04
C ALA A 165 16.50 0.63 -1.04
N HIS A 166 15.18 0.87 -1.00
CA HIS A 166 14.47 1.83 -1.87
C HIS A 166 13.89 3.03 -1.13
N ARG A 167 14.23 3.20 0.15
CA ARG A 167 13.65 4.23 1.03
C ARG A 167 13.81 5.65 0.48
N ASP A 168 14.93 5.94 -0.18
CA ASP A 168 15.25 7.28 -0.64
C ASP A 168 14.42 7.60 -1.90
N GLU A 169 14.30 6.64 -2.83
CA GLU A 169 13.42 6.78 -4.00
C GLU A 169 11.94 6.86 -3.62
N THR A 170 11.47 6.02 -2.69
CA THR A 170 10.06 6.05 -2.26
C THR A 170 9.74 7.32 -1.48
N ALA A 171 10.66 7.80 -0.62
CA ALA A 171 10.50 9.07 0.09
C ALA A 171 10.42 10.25 -0.88
N ALA A 172 11.25 10.27 -1.93
CA ALA A 172 11.18 11.29 -2.98
C ALA A 172 9.83 11.27 -3.70
N MET A 173 9.33 10.08 -4.10
CA MET A 173 8.00 9.96 -4.72
C MET A 173 6.88 10.45 -3.80
N ILE A 174 6.96 10.15 -2.50
CA ILE A 174 5.97 10.62 -1.51
C ILE A 174 6.01 12.15 -1.39
N ALA A 175 7.20 12.75 -1.39
CA ALA A 175 7.35 14.21 -1.39
C ALA A 175 6.74 14.84 -2.65
N ASP A 176 6.96 14.25 -3.82
CA ASP A 176 6.35 14.72 -5.08
C ASP A 176 4.82 14.65 -5.04
N LEU A 177 4.25 13.56 -4.51
CA LEU A 177 2.80 13.41 -4.34
C LEU A 177 2.22 14.47 -3.40
N ARG A 178 2.94 14.81 -2.33
CA ARG A 178 2.56 15.89 -1.41
C ARG A 178 2.57 17.25 -2.10
N ASN A 179 3.64 17.55 -2.83
CA ASN A 179 3.78 18.81 -3.54
C ASN A 179 2.71 18.97 -4.62
N ALA A 180 2.37 17.90 -5.34
CA ALA A 180 1.31 17.91 -6.34
C ALA A 180 -0.09 18.12 -5.72
N ALA A 181 -0.31 17.68 -4.48
CA ALA A 181 -1.57 17.85 -3.76
C ALA A 181 -1.72 19.24 -3.11
N CYS A 182 -0.63 19.97 -2.89
CA CYS A 182 -0.63 21.32 -2.34
C CYS A 182 -0.39 22.35 -3.46
N PRO A 183 -1.43 22.87 -4.13
CA PRO A 183 -1.22 23.92 -5.11
C PRO A 183 -0.69 25.17 -4.40
N SER A 184 0.50 25.63 -4.78
CA SER A 184 1.01 26.94 -4.44
C SER A 184 0.15 28.02 -5.12
N GLY A 185 -0.97 28.39 -4.49
CA GLY A 185 -1.87 29.44 -4.96
C GLY A 185 -2.83 29.88 -3.84
N PRO A 186 -3.30 31.15 -3.83
CA PRO A 186 -4.07 31.70 -2.71
C PRO A 186 -5.50 31.15 -2.58
N ASP A 187 -5.97 30.33 -3.53
CA ASP A 187 -7.36 29.89 -3.60
C ASP A 187 -7.47 28.36 -3.62
N GLY A 188 -7.85 27.78 -2.48
CA GLY A 188 -8.68 26.57 -2.48
C GLY A 188 -7.98 25.24 -2.20
N CYS A 189 -7.54 25.01 -0.97
CA CYS A 189 -7.58 23.66 -0.40
C CYS A 189 -9.05 23.34 -0.06
N GLY A 190 -9.81 22.91 -1.06
CA GLY A 190 -11.14 22.33 -0.86
C GLY A 190 -11.00 20.83 -0.62
N PRO A 191 -11.63 20.24 0.40
CA PRO A 191 -11.57 18.79 0.59
C PRO A 191 -12.07 18.10 -0.67
N LEU A 192 -11.26 17.17 -1.21
CA LEU A 192 -11.73 16.23 -2.23
C LEU A 192 -12.97 15.56 -1.64
N GLY A 193 -14.10 15.80 -2.30
CA GLY A 193 -15.43 15.63 -1.71
C GLY A 193 -15.57 14.32 -0.97
N VAL A 194 -15.74 14.41 0.35
CA VAL A 194 -16.31 13.33 1.15
C VAL A 194 -17.59 12.93 0.44
N ARG A 195 -17.65 11.72 -0.10
CA ARG A 195 -18.90 11.14 -0.58
C ARG A 195 -19.81 11.05 0.64
N ALA A 196 -20.70 12.03 0.78
CA ALA A 196 -21.72 12.05 1.80
C ALA A 196 -22.59 10.79 1.63
N GLY A 197 -22.32 9.77 2.45
CA GLY A 197 -23.19 8.62 2.57
C GLY A 197 -24.50 9.08 3.18
N THR A 198 -25.57 9.01 2.40
CA THR A 198 -26.94 9.16 2.91
C THR A 198 -27.18 8.11 4.00
N ARG A 199 -27.77 8.60 5.10
CA ARG A 199 -28.17 7.83 6.29
C ARG A 199 -29.08 6.65 5.96
#